data_AF-I0YW07-F1
#
_entry.id   AF-I0YW07-F1
#
_cell.length_a   1.000
_cell.length_b   1.000
_cell.length_c   1.000
_cell.angle_alpha   90.00
_cell.angle_beta   90.00
_cell.angle_gamma   90.00
#
_symmetry.space_group_name_H-M   'P 1'
#
loop_
_entity.id
_entity.type
_entity.pdbx_description
1 polymer ?
#
loop_
_entity_poly.entity_id
_entity_poly.type
_entity_poly.pdbx_seq_one_letter_code
_entity_poly.pdbx_strand_id
1 'polypeptide(L)'
;MDLLANEIRTSLPPITLRVTNVVGYIILIAVNIAASTGLLGPTNAEVSARHPTPLTPAGWAFSIWGIIFALQGLGVVYQAMPQGYTPDGWKQRIVNSVGYGWQIGWCFEVAWQVAFTVDAPASPWICMFLLLGAFLGFAITLLSLFRYLPGLHAVT
;
A
#
# COMPACT_ATOMS: atom_id res chain seq x y z
N MET A 1 -24.66 -20.47 -1.99
CA MET A 1 -23.78 -19.30 -2.19
C MET A 1 -23.06 -18.90 -0.91
N ASP A 2 -23.73 -18.90 0.26
CA ASP A 2 -23.08 -18.52 1.53
C ASP A 2 -21.97 -19.47 2.00
N LEU A 3 -22.11 -20.79 1.77
CA LEU A 3 -21.08 -21.77 2.17
C LEU A 3 -19.74 -21.59 1.41
N LEU A 4 -19.79 -21.32 0.11
CA LEU A 4 -18.60 -21.05 -0.71
C LEU A 4 -17.94 -19.72 -0.30
N ALA A 5 -18.73 -18.70 0.04
CA ALA A 5 -18.21 -17.44 0.55
C ALA A 5 -17.55 -17.61 1.93
N ASN A 6 -18.01 -18.59 2.73
CA ASN A 6 -17.44 -18.90 4.05
C ASN A 6 -16.19 -19.79 3.98
N GLU A 7 -16.09 -20.71 3.02
CA GLU A 7 -14.87 -21.49 2.76
C GLU A 7 -13.73 -20.61 2.24
N ILE A 8 -14.00 -19.68 1.32
CA ILE A 8 -12.99 -18.72 0.86
C ILE A 8 -12.46 -17.86 2.03
N ARG A 9 -13.34 -17.51 2.98
CA ARG A 9 -13.00 -16.73 4.18
C ARG A 9 -12.06 -17.45 5.15
N THR A 10 -12.14 -18.78 5.22
CA THR A 10 -11.43 -19.61 6.23
C THR A 10 -10.25 -20.39 5.65
N SER A 11 -9.90 -20.15 4.39
CA SER A 11 -8.69 -20.70 3.76
C SER A 11 -7.42 -19.93 4.16
N LEU A 12 -6.32 -20.65 4.37
CA LEU A 12 -5.00 -20.06 4.59
C LEU A 12 -4.65 -19.13 3.42
N PRO A 13 -3.93 -18.02 3.65
CA PRO A 13 -3.60 -17.12 2.56
C PRO A 13 -2.76 -17.83 1.51
N PRO A 14 -3.13 -17.74 0.23
CA PRO A 14 -2.41 -18.45 -0.82
C PRO A 14 -0.97 -17.96 -0.87
N ILE A 15 -0.04 -18.88 -1.16
CA ILE A 15 1.39 -18.56 -1.29
C ILE A 15 1.58 -17.46 -2.35
N THR A 16 0.81 -17.50 -3.44
CA THR A 16 0.80 -16.47 -4.48
C THR A 16 0.57 -15.08 -3.91
N LEU A 17 -0.44 -14.88 -3.05
CA LEU A 17 -0.72 -13.57 -2.44
C LEU A 17 0.46 -13.06 -1.60
N ARG A 18 1.07 -13.94 -0.81
CA ARG A 18 2.22 -13.59 0.04
C ARG A 18 3.43 -13.21 -0.81
N VAL A 19 3.71 -13.99 -1.85
CA VAL A 19 4.82 -13.73 -2.78
C VAL A 19 4.59 -12.44 -3.57
N THR A 20 3.40 -12.24 -4.15
CA THR A 20 3.12 -11.01 -4.91
C THR A 20 3.12 -9.77 -4.04
N ASN A 21 2.76 -9.87 -2.75
CA ASN A 21 2.93 -8.75 -1.82
C ASN A 21 4.39 -8.42 -1.54
N VAL A 22 5.25 -9.43 -1.34
CA VAL A 22 6.69 -9.19 -1.16
C VAL A 22 7.27 -8.52 -2.40
N VAL A 23 6.98 -9.05 -3.59
CA VAL A 23 7.45 -8.48 -4.85
C VAL A 23 6.90 -7.06 -5.06
N GLY A 24 5.61 -6.85 -4.85
CA GLY A 24 4.96 -5.54 -4.98
C GLY A 24 5.57 -4.49 -4.06
N TYR A 25 5.86 -4.85 -2.81
CA TYR A 25 6.53 -3.96 -1.86
C TYR A 25 7.98 -3.67 -2.26
N ILE A 26 8.71 -4.66 -2.78
CA ILE A 26 10.08 -4.43 -3.30
C ILE A 26 10.03 -3.43 -4.46
N ILE A 27 9.07 -3.57 -5.38
CA ILE A 27 8.89 -2.64 -6.50
C ILE A 27 8.56 -1.23 -5.98
N LEU A 28 7.63 -1.12 -5.04
CA LEU A 28 7.27 0.14 -4.37
C LEU A 28 8.51 0.87 -3.82
N ILE A 29 9.32 0.16 -3.03
CA ILE A 29 10.54 0.72 -2.42
C ILE A 29 11.58 1.07 -3.48
N ALA A 30 11.79 0.20 -4.47
CA ALA A 30 12.76 0.45 -5.54
C ALA A 30 12.41 1.73 -6.33
N VAL A 31 11.14 1.92 -6.69
CA VAL A 31 10.68 3.11 -7.41
C VAL A 31 10.82 4.37 -6.55
N ASN A 32 10.48 4.31 -5.26
CA ASN A 32 10.62 5.43 -4.34
C ASN A 32 12.09 5.80 -4.08
N ILE A 33 12.99 4.82 -3.97
CA ILE A 33 14.44 5.06 -3.89
C ILE A 33 14.92 5.70 -5.20
N ALA A 34 14.51 5.17 -6.35
CA ALA A 34 14.89 5.73 -7.65
C ALA A 34 14.41 7.18 -7.82
N ALA A 35 13.20 7.50 -7.37
CA ALA A 35 12.69 8.87 -7.39
C ALA A 35 13.43 9.80 -6.41
N SER A 36 13.66 9.36 -5.17
CA SER A 36 14.31 10.17 -4.14
C SER A 36 15.80 10.41 -4.39
N THR A 37 16.47 9.53 -5.14
CA THR A 37 17.88 9.67 -5.54
C THR A 37 18.06 10.45 -6.85
N GLY A 38 16.96 10.84 -7.50
CA GLY A 38 16.98 11.56 -8.78
C GLY A 38 17.18 10.66 -10.02
N LEU A 39 17.17 9.33 -9.85
CA LEU A 39 17.34 8.37 -10.95
C LEU A 39 16.16 8.42 -11.94
N LEU A 40 14.96 8.79 -11.47
CA LEU A 40 13.74 8.94 -12.30
C LEU A 40 13.50 10.38 -12.78
N GLY A 41 14.48 11.29 -12.62
CA GLY A 41 14.33 12.72 -12.88
C GLY A 41 14.38 13.55 -11.59
N PRO A 42 13.88 14.79 -11.58
CA PRO A 42 13.83 15.63 -10.39
C PRO A 42 13.14 14.92 -9.22
N THR A 43 13.72 15.03 -8.03
CA THR A 43 13.18 14.47 -6.79
C THR A 43 11.87 15.15 -6.39
N ASN A 44 11.08 14.50 -5.53
CA ASN A 44 9.82 15.08 -5.04
C ASN A 44 10.02 16.45 -4.35
N ALA A 45 11.14 16.61 -3.65
CA ALA A 45 11.50 17.86 -2.99
C ALA A 45 11.83 18.96 -4.03
N GLU A 46 12.57 18.63 -5.09
CA GLU A 46 12.90 19.57 -6.16
C GLU A 46 11.67 20.00 -6.96
N VAL A 47 10.80 19.06 -7.35
CA VAL A 47 9.53 19.38 -8.04
C VAL A 47 8.66 20.28 -7.15
N SER A 48 8.55 19.95 -5.86
CA SER A 48 7.76 20.76 -4.92
C SER A 48 8.35 22.17 -4.72
N ALA A 49 9.67 22.30 -4.75
CA ALA A 49 10.35 23.60 -4.62
C ALA A 49 10.17 24.49 -5.86
N ARG A 50 9.95 23.92 -7.05
CA ARG A 50 9.66 24.66 -8.29
C ARG A 50 8.25 25.26 -8.31
N HIS A 51 7.31 24.62 -7.63
CA HIS A 51 5.89 25.04 -7.58
C HIS A 51 5.46 25.35 -6.15
N PRO A 52 5.99 26.43 -5.54
CA PRO A 52 5.68 26.77 -4.16
C PRO A 52 4.21 27.18 -4.01
N THR A 53 3.58 26.64 -2.98
CA THR A 53 2.23 26.98 -2.53
C THR A 53 2.28 27.31 -1.04
N PRO A 54 1.24 27.94 -0.47
CA PRO A 54 1.16 28.16 0.98
C PRO A 54 1.25 26.87 1.83
N LEU A 55 1.08 25.70 1.21
CA LEU A 55 1.10 24.40 1.85
C LEU A 55 2.34 23.56 1.48
N THR A 56 3.31 24.12 0.74
CA THR A 56 4.52 23.39 0.35
C THR A 56 5.28 22.96 1.61
N PRO A 57 5.48 21.65 1.84
CA PRO A 57 6.11 21.19 3.06
C PRO A 57 7.58 21.59 3.14
N ALA A 58 8.08 21.77 4.37
CA ALA A 58 9.51 21.86 4.61
C ALA A 58 10.21 20.55 4.22
N GLY A 59 11.49 20.60 3.81
CA GLY A 59 12.21 19.41 3.31
C GLY A 59 12.22 18.21 4.26
N TRP A 60 12.26 18.44 5.58
CA TRP A 60 12.20 17.36 6.57
C TRP A 60 10.84 16.64 6.60
N ALA A 61 9.75 17.27 6.14
CA ALA A 61 8.42 16.67 6.15
C ALA A 61 8.34 15.43 5.25
N PHE A 62 9.21 15.33 4.23
CA PHE A 62 9.32 14.12 3.40
C PHE A 62 9.87 12.90 4.15
N SER A 63 10.44 13.06 5.34
CA SER A 63 10.92 11.94 6.16
C SER A 63 9.80 11.00 6.66
N ILE A 64 8.54 11.48 6.69
CA ILE A 64 7.40 10.65 7.08
C ILE A 64 7.23 9.42 6.18
N TRP A 65 7.63 9.51 4.91
CA TRP A 65 7.60 8.41 3.97
C TRP A 65 8.46 7.23 4.44
N GLY A 66 9.61 7.48 5.05
CA GLY A 66 10.45 6.41 5.63
C GLY A 66 9.72 5.61 6.71
N ILE A 67 8.97 6.29 7.58
CA ILE A 67 8.16 5.64 8.63
C ILE A 67 7.01 4.84 8.00
N ILE A 68 6.29 5.44 7.05
CA ILE A 68 5.18 4.80 6.34
C ILE A 68 5.65 3.53 5.61
N PHE A 69 6.79 3.61 4.92
CA PHE A 69 7.37 2.47 4.23
C PHE A 69 7.87 1.41 5.21
N ALA A 70 8.51 1.78 6.32
CA ALA A 70 8.95 0.83 7.32
C ALA A 70 7.77 0.03 7.92
N LEU A 71 6.66 0.69 8.26
CA LEU A 71 5.47 0.03 8.78
C LEU A 71 4.86 -0.95 7.77
N GLN A 72 4.80 -0.57 6.49
CA GLN A 72 4.37 -1.47 5.41
C GLN A 72 5.30 -2.67 5.27
N GLY A 73 6.62 -2.44 5.35
CA GLY A 73 7.64 -3.50 5.30
C GLY A 73 7.51 -4.49 6.45
N LEU A 74 7.29 -4.00 7.68
CA LEU A 74 7.00 -4.87 8.84
C LEU A 74 5.77 -5.73 8.60
N GLY A 75 4.70 -5.16 8.04
CA GLY A 75 3.51 -5.90 7.63
C GLY A 75 3.79 -6.96 6.57
N VAL A 76 4.64 -6.65 5.58
CA VAL A 76 5.05 -7.58 4.52
C VAL A 76 5.90 -8.74 5.06
N VAL A 77 6.84 -8.44 5.95
CA VAL A 77 7.65 -9.47 6.64
C VAL A 77 6.74 -10.35 7.49
N TYR A 78 5.81 -9.74 8.24
CA TYR A 78 4.88 -10.46 9.10
C TYR A 78 4.01 -11.47 8.34
N GLN A 79 3.42 -11.08 7.20
CA GLN A 79 2.65 -12.00 6.36
C GLN A 79 3.51 -13.05 5.65
N ALA A 80 4.77 -12.73 5.35
CA ALA A 80 5.70 -13.64 4.68
C ALA A 80 6.19 -14.74 5.63
N MET A 81 6.20 -14.52 6.95
CA MET A 81 6.51 -15.56 7.93
C MET A 81 5.37 -16.61 7.99
N PRO A 82 5.66 -17.92 7.81
CA PRO A 82 4.65 -18.98 7.87
C PRO A 82 4.14 -19.25 9.30
N GLN A 83 4.88 -18.81 10.31
CA GLN A 83 4.50 -18.95 11.71
C GLN A 83 3.25 -18.11 12.05
N GLY A 84 2.41 -18.61 12.96
CA GLY A 84 1.23 -17.88 13.46
C GLY A 84 0.00 -17.92 12.55
N TYR A 85 0.04 -18.67 11.44
CA TYR A 85 -1.18 -19.02 10.71
C TYR A 85 -1.86 -20.21 11.39
N THR A 86 -3.10 -19.99 11.83
CA THR A 86 -4.02 -21.03 12.31
C THR A 86 -5.29 -20.96 11.48
N PRO A 87 -5.99 -22.09 11.24
CA PRO A 87 -7.30 -22.07 10.58
C PRO A 87 -8.22 -21.08 11.27
N ASP A 88 -8.79 -20.16 10.49
CA ASP A 88 -9.67 -19.07 10.96
C ASP A 88 -9.03 -18.11 11.99
N GLY A 89 -7.70 -18.09 12.07
CA GLY A 89 -6.95 -17.22 12.96
C GLY A 89 -6.97 -15.75 12.52
N TRP A 90 -6.72 -14.86 13.47
CA TRP A 90 -6.67 -13.41 13.25
C TRP A 90 -5.69 -13.01 12.13
N LYS A 91 -4.48 -13.60 12.11
CA LYS A 91 -3.45 -13.34 11.11
C LYS A 91 -3.95 -13.68 9.70
N GLN A 92 -4.54 -14.86 9.54
CA GLN A 92 -5.09 -15.32 8.28
C GLN A 92 -6.18 -14.38 7.77
N ARG A 93 -7.14 -14.02 8.63
CA ARG A 93 -8.23 -13.10 8.28
C ARG A 93 -7.70 -11.74 7.82
N ILE A 94 -6.75 -11.16 8.55
CA ILE A 94 -6.15 -9.87 8.18
C ILE A 94 -5.44 -9.98 6.83
N VAL A 95 -4.54 -10.94 6.66
CA VAL A 95 -3.74 -11.08 5.43
C VAL A 95 -4.63 -11.27 4.20
N ASN A 96 -5.67 -12.11 4.29
CA ASN A 96 -6.64 -12.29 3.20
C ASN A 96 -7.45 -11.02 2.89
N SER A 97 -7.75 -10.22 3.91
CA SER A 97 -8.54 -8.99 3.75
C SER A 97 -7.74 -7.86 3.12
N VAL A 98 -6.47 -7.72 3.53
CA VAL A 98 -5.63 -6.56 3.15
C VAL A 98 -4.71 -6.82 1.96
N GLY A 99 -4.34 -8.07 1.72
CA GLY A 99 -3.21 -8.41 0.83
C GLY A 99 -3.35 -7.86 -0.59
N TYR A 100 -4.43 -8.18 -1.30
CA TYR A 100 -4.64 -7.67 -2.66
C TYR A 100 -4.93 -6.16 -2.68
N GLY A 101 -5.51 -5.63 -1.60
CA GLY A 101 -5.76 -4.21 -1.44
C GLY A 101 -4.47 -3.38 -1.42
N TRP A 102 -3.44 -3.86 -0.70
CA TRP A 102 -2.11 -3.25 -0.70
C TRP A 102 -1.48 -3.22 -2.10
N GLN A 103 -1.57 -4.32 -2.87
CA GLN A 103 -1.02 -4.37 -4.23
C GLN A 103 -1.64 -3.28 -5.12
N ILE A 104 -2.97 -3.12 -5.06
CA ILE A 104 -3.66 -2.08 -5.84
C ILE A 104 -3.20 -0.69 -5.40
N GLY A 105 -3.14 -0.43 -4.10
CA GLY A 105 -2.66 0.85 -3.56
C GLY A 105 -1.23 1.17 -3.99
N TRP A 106 -0.32 0.19 -3.95
CA TRP A 106 1.06 0.33 -4.41
C TRP A 106 1.18 0.55 -5.90
N CYS A 107 0.34 -0.10 -6.73
CA CYS A 107 0.33 0.17 -8.17
C CYS A 107 0.00 1.64 -8.46
N PHE A 108 -0.99 2.21 -7.77
CA PHE A 108 -1.32 3.63 -7.90
C PHE A 108 -0.20 4.54 -7.37
N GLU A 109 0.42 4.17 -6.26
CA GLU A 109 1.54 4.93 -5.67
C GLU A 109 2.76 4.95 -6.59
N VAL A 110 3.15 3.80 -7.14
CA VAL A 110 4.25 3.68 -8.11
C VAL A 110 3.97 4.52 -9.36
N ALA A 111 2.74 4.43 -9.89
CA ALA A 111 2.35 5.22 -11.05
C ALA A 111 2.37 6.73 -10.73
N TRP A 112 1.92 7.12 -9.54
CA TRP A 112 1.97 8.51 -9.07
C TRP A 112 3.42 8.99 -8.98
N GLN A 113 4.30 8.19 -8.40
CA GLN A 113 5.69 8.55 -8.19
C GLN A 113 6.42 8.80 -9.52
N VAL A 114 6.14 7.99 -10.55
CA VAL A 114 6.68 8.23 -11.91
C VAL A 114 6.04 9.45 -12.58
N ALA A 115 4.72 9.64 -12.45
CA ALA A 115 4.04 10.79 -13.05
C ALA A 115 4.47 12.14 -12.44
N PHE A 116 4.82 12.13 -11.15
CA PHE A 116 5.25 13.32 -10.42
C PHE A 116 6.64 13.79 -10.86
N THR A 117 7.58 12.88 -11.11
CA THR A 117 8.96 13.25 -11.51
C THR A 117 9.02 13.84 -12.93
N VAL A 118 7.98 13.67 -13.75
CA VAL A 118 7.90 14.25 -15.10
C VAL A 118 7.78 15.79 -15.07
N ASP A 119 7.22 16.37 -14.01
CA ASP A 119 7.09 17.84 -13.84
C ASP A 119 6.46 18.56 -15.05
N ALA A 120 5.51 17.92 -15.74
CA ALA A 120 4.79 18.51 -16.87
C ALA A 120 3.52 19.25 -16.40
N PRO A 121 2.97 20.20 -17.19
CA PRO A 121 1.73 20.90 -16.84
C PRO A 121 0.52 19.98 -16.57
N ALA A 122 0.51 18.78 -17.17
CA ALA A 122 -0.53 17.77 -16.95
C ALA A 122 -0.28 16.86 -15.73
N SER A 123 0.95 16.80 -15.20
CA SER A 123 1.35 15.91 -14.11
C SER A 123 0.48 16.06 -12.84
N PRO A 124 0.12 17.28 -12.37
CA PRO A 124 -0.71 17.41 -11.17
C PRO A 124 -2.09 16.75 -11.30
N TRP A 125 -2.73 16.86 -12.46
CA TRP A 125 -4.04 16.24 -12.72
C TRP A 125 -3.94 14.72 -12.74
N ILE A 126 -2.93 14.19 -13.41
CA ILE A 126 -2.65 12.73 -13.43
C ILE A 126 -2.40 12.23 -12.00
N CYS A 127 -1.56 12.95 -11.25
CA CYS A 127 -1.26 12.62 -9.86
C CYS A 127 -2.51 12.61 -8.98
N MET A 128 -3.40 13.59 -9.16
CA MET A 128 -4.66 13.65 -8.41
C MET A 128 -5.53 12.40 -8.65
N PHE A 129 -5.71 11.96 -9.89
CA PHE A 129 -6.51 10.77 -10.18
C PHE A 129 -5.85 9.49 -9.66
N LEU A 130 -4.52 9.37 -9.75
CA LEU A 130 -3.79 8.23 -9.21
C LEU A 130 -3.88 8.16 -7.68
N LEU A 131 -3.70 9.29 -6.99
CA LEU A 131 -3.84 9.37 -5.53
C LEU A 131 -5.28 9.12 -5.08
N LEU A 132 -6.29 9.58 -5.83
CA LEU A 132 -7.69 9.24 -5.55
C LEU A 132 -7.94 7.73 -5.72
N GLY A 133 -7.36 7.12 -6.76
CA GLY A 133 -7.40 5.68 -6.96
C GLY A 133 -6.77 4.90 -5.80
N ALA A 134 -5.58 5.33 -5.35
CA ALA A 134 -4.92 4.77 -4.17
C ALA A 134 -5.79 4.91 -2.91
N PHE A 135 -6.32 6.11 -2.66
CA PHE A 135 -7.18 6.39 -1.53
C PHE A 135 -8.42 5.49 -1.51
N LEU A 136 -9.13 5.37 -2.64
CA LEU A 136 -10.30 4.51 -2.76
C LEU A 136 -9.92 3.03 -2.55
N GLY A 137 -8.80 2.58 -3.12
CA GLY A 137 -8.29 1.23 -2.92
C GLY A 137 -8.01 0.92 -1.45
N PHE A 138 -7.32 1.80 -0.75
CA PHE A 138 -7.05 1.66 0.68
C PHE A 138 -8.32 1.78 1.54
N ALA A 139 -9.26 2.67 1.19
CA ALA A 139 -10.53 2.80 1.89
C ALA A 139 -11.39 1.54 1.76
N ILE A 140 -11.48 0.95 0.56
CA ILE A 140 -12.19 -0.32 0.34
C ILE A 140 -11.52 -1.45 1.13
N THR A 141 -10.19 -1.47 1.17
CA THR A 141 -9.41 -2.45 1.95
C THR A 141 -9.64 -2.31 3.46
N LEU A 142 -9.75 -1.07 3.95
CA LEU A 142 -10.05 -0.81 5.34
C LEU A 142 -11.48 -1.22 5.70
N LEU A 143 -12.44 -0.93 4.82
CA LEU A 143 -13.84 -1.37 4.99
C LEU A 143 -13.97 -2.89 4.92
N SER A 144 -13.20 -3.55 4.04
CA SER A 144 -13.17 -5.01 3.99
C SER A 144 -12.68 -5.54 5.34
N LEU A 145 -11.54 -5.06 5.85
CA LEU A 145 -10.99 -5.42 7.16
C LEU A 145 -12.02 -5.25 8.29
N PHE A 146 -12.70 -4.11 8.37
CA PHE A 146 -13.73 -3.87 9.40
C PHE A 146 -14.94 -4.80 9.30
N ARG A 147 -15.25 -5.34 8.10
CA ARG A 147 -16.29 -6.37 7.95
C ARG A 147 -15.84 -7.75 8.43
N TYR A 148 -14.53 -7.98 8.57
CA TYR A 148 -13.95 -9.25 9.03
C TYR A 148 -13.57 -9.26 10.53
N LEU A 149 -13.39 -8.08 11.15
CA LEU A 149 -13.04 -7.93 12.57
C LEU A 149 -14.16 -8.31 13.59
N PRO A 150 -15.48 -8.15 13.34
CA PRO A 150 -16.53 -8.46 14.33
C PRO A 150 -16.53 -9.93 14.79
N GLY A 151 -16.01 -10.84 13.97
CA GLY A 151 -15.84 -12.25 14.34
C GLY A 151 -14.70 -12.52 15.35
N LEU A 152 -13.98 -11.51 15.83
CA LEU A 152 -12.97 -11.63 16.90
C LEU A 152 -13.55 -11.48 18.31
N HIS A 153 -14.68 -10.78 18.45
CA HIS A 153 -15.33 -10.53 19.74
C HIS A 153 -16.29 -11.66 20.16
N ALA A 154 -16.54 -12.65 19.30
CA ALA A 154 -17.43 -13.78 19.57
C ALA A 154 -16.72 -15.02 20.11
N VAL A 155 -15.40 -14.96 20.31
CA VAL A 155 -14.55 -16.10 20.74
C VAL A 155 -13.80 -15.79 22.06
N THR A 156 -14.20 -14.74 22.77
CA THR A 156 -13.80 -14.47 24.17
C THR A 156 -14.96 -14.77 25.10
#